data_AF-A0A950GWL3-F1
#
_entry.id   AF-A0A950GWL3-F1
#
_cell.length_a   1.000
_cell.length_b   1.000
_cell.length_c   1.000
_cell.angle_alpha   90.00
_cell.angle_beta   90.00
_cell.angle_gamma   90.00
#
_symmetry.space_group_name_H-M   'P 1'
#
loop_
_entity.id
_entity.type
_entity.pdbx_description
1 polymer ?
#
loop_
_entity_poly.entity_id
_entity_poly.type
_entity_poly.pdbx_seq_one_letter_code
_entity_poly.pdbx_strand_id
1 'polypeptide(L)'
;MSVATDLGDPAVAAAPAALPAPVALVGVTASGKSAVALAVARAAAGRGLPVELVSVDSMAVYREMDIGTDKPGRAVRDEVPYHLLDLVDPSVEFSVAEFQAAAGAARSAITGRGHGVLLVGGTGLYLRAVVDGLDIPGRFPEVAGDLDAELDGAGPPGSSARARAVTSLHARLADLDPEAARRMEATNERRIRRALEVTLGARRPFSSFGPGLDRYPPS
;
A
#
# COMPACT_ATOMS: atom_id res chain seq x y z
N MET A 1 22.23 62.41 -8.10
CA MET A 1 22.63 61.24 -8.90
C MET A 1 23.35 60.26 -7.96
N SER A 2 22.62 59.34 -7.37
CA SER A 2 23.16 58.08 -6.84
C SER A 2 21.99 57.11 -6.69
N VAL A 3 22.25 55.89 -7.12
CA VAL A 3 21.32 54.91 -7.68
C VAL A 3 20.68 54.07 -6.57
N ALA A 4 19.38 53.85 -6.70
CA ALA A 4 18.64 52.85 -5.95
C ALA A 4 19.18 51.45 -6.27
N THR A 5 19.43 50.63 -5.25
CA THR A 5 19.53 49.18 -5.43
C THR A 5 18.61 48.53 -4.41
N ASP A 6 17.36 48.37 -4.84
CA ASP A 6 16.38 47.46 -4.28
C ASP A 6 16.90 46.03 -4.51
N LEU A 7 17.48 45.44 -3.47
CA LEU A 7 17.79 44.02 -3.46
C LEU A 7 16.50 43.30 -3.03
N GLY A 8 15.69 42.99 -4.03
CA GLY A 8 14.46 42.23 -3.86
C GLY A 8 14.71 40.93 -3.11
N ASP A 9 13.86 40.68 -2.12
CA ASP A 9 13.77 39.39 -1.43
C ASP A 9 13.62 38.27 -2.49
N PRO A 10 14.44 37.21 -2.43
CA PRO A 10 14.23 36.06 -3.29
C PRO A 10 12.87 35.48 -2.93
N ALA A 11 11.95 35.51 -3.89
CA ALA A 11 10.63 34.93 -3.79
C ALA A 11 10.75 33.52 -3.19
N VAL A 12 10.34 33.39 -1.92
CA VAL A 12 10.09 32.10 -1.29
C VAL A 12 8.98 31.48 -2.14
N ALA A 13 9.35 30.53 -3.00
CA ALA A 13 8.40 29.77 -3.77
C ALA A 13 7.36 29.23 -2.77
N ALA A 14 6.12 29.70 -2.90
CA ALA A 14 5.02 29.25 -2.06
C ALA A 14 5.00 27.72 -2.10
N ALA A 15 5.08 27.08 -0.92
CA ALA A 15 4.92 25.64 -0.81
C ALA A 15 3.67 25.23 -1.61
N PRO A 16 3.73 24.17 -2.44
CA PRO A 16 2.59 23.79 -3.25
C PRO A 16 1.38 23.62 -2.33
N ALA A 17 0.27 24.27 -2.69
CA ALA A 17 -0.99 24.16 -1.97
C ALA A 17 -1.27 22.67 -1.73
N ALA A 18 -1.54 22.31 -0.48
CA ALA A 18 -1.73 20.91 -0.09
C ALA A 18 -2.74 20.25 -1.04
N LEU A 19 -2.35 19.13 -1.64
CA LEU A 19 -3.20 18.40 -2.58
C LEU A 19 -4.56 18.11 -1.91
N PRO A 20 -5.69 18.29 -2.62
CA PRO A 20 -6.98 17.92 -2.06
C PRO A 20 -6.95 16.45 -1.64
N ALA A 21 -7.45 16.17 -0.43
CA ALA A 21 -7.45 14.83 0.12
C ALA A 21 -8.20 13.87 -0.83
N PRO A 22 -7.66 12.66 -1.08
CA PRO A 22 -8.33 11.70 -1.93
C PRO A 22 -9.63 11.25 -1.28
N VAL A 23 -10.68 11.04 -2.09
CA VAL A 23 -11.91 10.39 -1.63
C VAL A 23 -11.74 8.89 -1.84
N ALA A 24 -12.19 8.07 -0.89
CA ALA A 24 -12.15 6.62 -1.00
C ALA A 24 -13.56 6.03 -1.05
N LEU A 25 -13.84 5.23 -2.08
CA LEU A 25 -15.02 4.39 -2.20
C LEU A 25 -14.65 2.94 -1.89
N VAL A 26 -15.03 2.50 -0.69
CA VAL A 26 -14.65 1.20 -0.13
C VAL A 26 -15.86 0.28 -0.01
N GLY A 27 -15.65 -1.02 -0.21
CA GLY A 27 -16.68 -2.04 0.02
C GLY A 27 -16.28 -3.42 -0.48
N VAL A 28 -17.08 -4.43 -0.15
CA VAL A 28 -16.82 -5.83 -0.50
C VAL A 28 -16.94 -6.09 -2.00
N THR A 29 -16.32 -7.16 -2.51
CA THR A 29 -16.45 -7.59 -3.92
C THR A 29 -17.93 -7.72 -4.30
N ALA A 30 -18.27 -7.39 -5.55
CA ALA A 30 -19.63 -7.38 -6.09
C ALA A 30 -20.65 -6.41 -5.41
N SER A 31 -20.20 -5.46 -4.58
CA SER A 31 -21.09 -4.45 -3.97
C SER A 31 -21.45 -3.26 -4.87
N GLY A 32 -21.13 -3.31 -6.17
CA GLY A 32 -21.46 -2.24 -7.13
C GLY A 32 -20.53 -1.02 -7.14
N LYS A 33 -19.37 -1.07 -6.46
CA LYS A 33 -18.43 0.07 -6.32
C LYS A 33 -18.02 0.67 -7.65
N SER A 34 -17.70 -0.16 -8.63
CA SER A 34 -17.24 0.29 -9.95
C SER A 34 -18.32 1.14 -10.65
N ALA A 35 -19.59 0.73 -10.56
CA ALA A 35 -20.70 1.50 -11.14
C ALA A 35 -20.88 2.86 -10.44
N VAL A 36 -20.79 2.89 -9.11
CA VAL A 36 -20.87 4.13 -8.33
C VAL A 36 -19.68 5.04 -8.63
N ALA A 37 -18.46 4.52 -8.72
CA ALA A 37 -17.27 5.28 -9.04
C ALA A 37 -17.38 6.00 -10.40
N LEU A 38 -17.91 5.30 -11.41
CA LEU A 38 -18.15 5.88 -12.73
C LEU A 38 -19.24 6.96 -12.71
N ALA A 39 -20.33 6.72 -11.98
CA ALA A 39 -21.38 7.73 -11.82
C ALA A 39 -20.84 9.01 -11.16
N VAL A 40 -19.98 8.87 -10.14
CA VAL A 40 -19.32 9.99 -9.48
C VAL A 40 -18.39 10.73 -10.44
N ALA A 41 -17.54 10.02 -11.19
CA ALA A 41 -16.62 10.64 -12.15
C ALA A 41 -17.37 11.41 -13.25
N ARG A 42 -18.44 10.83 -13.81
CA ARG A 42 -19.32 11.48 -14.80
C ARG A 42 -19.97 12.74 -14.24
N ALA A 43 -20.55 12.65 -13.05
CA ALA A 43 -21.23 13.78 -12.41
C ALA A 43 -20.24 14.91 -12.07
N ALA A 44 -19.02 14.58 -11.64
CA ALA A 44 -17.98 15.56 -11.35
C ALA A 44 -17.48 16.24 -12.64
N ALA A 45 -17.23 15.48 -13.71
CA ALA A 45 -16.86 16.02 -15.01
C ALA A 45 -17.92 16.99 -15.57
N GLY A 46 -19.21 16.65 -15.45
CA GLY A 46 -20.32 17.55 -15.83
C GLY A 46 -20.39 18.87 -15.04
N ARG A 47 -19.69 18.95 -13.90
CA ARG A 47 -19.56 20.16 -13.07
C ARG A 47 -18.23 20.89 -13.28
N GLY A 48 -17.43 20.50 -14.28
CA GLY A 48 -16.10 21.07 -14.51
C GLY A 48 -15.05 20.63 -13.49
N LEU A 49 -15.31 19.54 -12.76
CA LEU A 49 -14.39 18.95 -11.77
C LEU A 49 -13.99 17.55 -12.25
N PRO A 50 -13.04 17.43 -13.19
CA PRO A 50 -12.58 16.12 -13.66
C PRO A 50 -12.03 15.28 -12.49
N VAL A 51 -12.45 14.02 -12.43
CA VAL A 51 -12.02 13.04 -11.43
C VAL A 51 -11.50 11.81 -12.13
N GLU A 52 -10.35 11.31 -11.69
CA GLU A 52 -9.74 10.08 -12.18
C GLU A 52 -9.79 9.00 -11.10
N LEU A 53 -9.94 7.74 -11.53
CA LEU A 53 -10.10 6.60 -10.65
C LEU A 53 -8.75 5.92 -10.38
N VAL A 54 -8.50 5.51 -9.15
CA VAL A 54 -7.30 4.76 -8.76
C VAL A 54 -7.72 3.46 -8.11
N SER A 55 -7.33 2.34 -8.72
CA SER A 55 -7.70 1.02 -8.20
C SER A 55 -6.95 0.72 -6.91
N VAL A 56 -7.66 0.26 -5.89
CA VAL A 56 -7.10 -0.21 -4.61
C VAL A 56 -7.45 -1.68 -4.41
N ASP A 57 -6.91 -2.49 -5.32
CA ASP A 57 -7.10 -3.92 -5.40
C ASP A 57 -5.75 -4.61 -5.68
N SER A 58 -5.40 -5.61 -4.87
CA SER A 58 -4.11 -6.30 -4.98
C SER A 58 -4.00 -7.22 -6.20
N MET A 59 -5.11 -7.55 -6.85
CA MET A 59 -5.15 -8.44 -8.02
C MET A 59 -5.34 -7.67 -9.33
N ALA A 60 -6.00 -6.51 -9.30
CA ALA A 60 -6.21 -5.69 -10.50
C ALA A 60 -4.89 -5.14 -11.12
N VAL A 61 -3.80 -5.14 -10.35
CA VAL A 61 -2.47 -4.71 -10.82
C VAL A 61 -1.85 -5.68 -11.83
N TYR A 62 -2.29 -6.95 -11.89
CA TYR A 62 -1.71 -7.96 -12.76
C TYR A 62 -2.33 -7.94 -14.16
N ARG A 63 -1.50 -7.94 -15.20
CA ARG A 63 -1.92 -7.99 -16.60
C ARG A 63 -2.68 -9.27 -16.93
N GLU A 64 -3.56 -9.21 -17.92
CA GLU A 64 -4.32 -10.34 -18.49
C GLU A 64 -5.30 -11.03 -17.54
N MET A 65 -5.28 -10.72 -16.24
CA MET A 65 -6.17 -11.29 -15.22
C MET A 65 -7.51 -10.56 -15.12
N ASP A 66 -8.20 -10.29 -16.23
CA ASP A 66 -9.32 -9.32 -16.23
C ASP A 66 -10.62 -9.85 -15.62
N ILE A 67 -11.07 -11.05 -16.03
CA ILE A 67 -12.38 -11.59 -15.65
C ILE A 67 -12.44 -11.91 -14.14
N GLY A 68 -11.43 -12.62 -13.63
CA GLY A 68 -11.40 -13.04 -12.23
C GLY A 68 -11.18 -11.90 -11.22
N THR A 69 -10.76 -10.73 -11.70
CA THR A 69 -10.49 -9.55 -10.86
C THR A 69 -11.51 -8.42 -11.04
N ASP A 70 -12.57 -8.67 -11.83
CA ASP A 70 -13.63 -7.69 -12.12
C ASP A 70 -13.08 -6.34 -12.62
N LYS A 71 -12.02 -6.41 -13.44
CA LYS A 71 -11.38 -5.21 -14.00
C LYS A 71 -12.36 -4.49 -14.92
N PRO A 72 -12.37 -3.14 -14.89
CA PRO A 72 -13.21 -2.35 -15.80
C PRO A 72 -12.82 -2.68 -17.25
N GLY A 73 -13.82 -2.92 -18.10
CA GLY A 73 -13.59 -3.14 -19.52
C GLY A 73 -13.06 -1.89 -20.23
N ARG A 74 -12.54 -2.06 -21.45
CA ARG A 74 -11.92 -0.98 -22.23
C ARG A 74 -12.82 0.24 -22.41
N ALA A 75 -14.11 0.03 -22.69
CA ALA A 75 -15.08 1.12 -22.87
C ALA A 75 -15.17 2.05 -21.64
N VAL A 76 -15.05 1.47 -20.43
CA VAL A 76 -15.05 2.24 -19.19
C VAL A 76 -13.75 3.03 -19.03
N ARG A 77 -12.62 2.41 -19.35
CA ARG A 77 -11.29 3.05 -19.23
C ARG A 77 -11.05 4.14 -20.26
N ASP A 78 -11.66 4.02 -21.44
CA ASP A 78 -11.64 5.03 -22.49
C ASP A 78 -12.48 6.27 -22.09
N GLU A 79 -13.50 6.08 -21.25
CA GLU A 79 -14.37 7.16 -20.76
C GLU A 79 -13.78 7.88 -19.55
N VAL A 80 -13.27 7.14 -18.56
CA VAL A 80 -12.71 7.68 -17.33
C VAL A 80 -11.33 7.06 -17.09
N PRO A 81 -10.26 7.87 -16.99
CA PRO A 81 -8.92 7.34 -16.68
C PRO A 81 -8.93 6.55 -15.37
N TYR A 82 -8.43 5.31 -15.46
CA TYR A 82 -8.40 4.37 -14.34
C TYR A 82 -6.97 3.83 -14.16
N HIS A 83 -6.35 4.22 -13.05
CA HIS A 83 -4.95 3.94 -12.72
C HIS A 83 -4.79 2.69 -11.87
N LEU A 84 -3.54 2.21 -11.79
CA LEU A 84 -3.12 1.01 -11.04
C LEU A 84 -3.78 -0.29 -11.52
N LEU A 85 -4.01 -0.37 -12.82
CA LEU A 85 -4.41 -1.58 -13.53
C LEU A 85 -3.24 -2.03 -14.40
N ASP A 86 -3.06 -3.34 -14.56
CA ASP A 86 -2.15 -3.91 -15.57
C ASP A 86 -0.68 -3.44 -15.46
N LEU A 87 -0.22 -3.19 -14.23
CA LEU A 87 1.12 -2.70 -13.92
C LEU A 87 2.21 -3.74 -14.12
N VAL A 88 1.90 -5.01 -13.86
CA VAL A 88 2.91 -6.07 -13.69
C VAL A 88 2.43 -7.40 -14.28
N ASP A 89 3.35 -8.23 -14.74
CA ASP A 89 3.02 -9.57 -15.26
C ASP A 89 2.61 -10.53 -14.12
N PRO A 90 1.68 -11.48 -14.35
CA PRO A 90 1.19 -12.39 -13.31
C PRO A 90 2.26 -13.23 -12.60
N SER A 91 3.43 -13.42 -13.21
CA SER A 91 4.54 -14.20 -12.66
C SER A 91 5.46 -13.39 -11.73
N VAL A 92 5.29 -12.07 -11.66
CA VAL A 92 6.18 -11.17 -10.91
C VAL A 92 5.48 -10.75 -9.63
N GLU A 93 6.11 -10.91 -8.47
CA GLU A 93 5.53 -10.43 -7.21
C GLU A 93 5.32 -8.92 -7.23
N PHE A 94 4.19 -8.46 -6.67
CA PHE A 94 3.91 -7.04 -6.45
C PHE A 94 3.62 -6.76 -4.98
N SER A 95 4.48 -5.95 -4.36
CA SER A 95 4.42 -5.65 -2.94
C SER A 95 3.52 -4.46 -2.63
N VAL A 96 3.07 -4.37 -1.38
CA VAL A 96 2.36 -3.19 -0.87
C VAL A 96 3.23 -1.92 -0.92
N ALA A 97 4.55 -2.03 -0.84
CA ALA A 97 5.47 -0.89 -0.97
C ALA A 97 5.48 -0.36 -2.40
N GLU A 98 5.56 -1.25 -3.39
CA GLU A 98 5.47 -0.89 -4.82
C GLU A 98 4.10 -0.31 -5.14
N PHE A 99 3.03 -0.87 -4.57
CA PHE A 99 1.69 -0.31 -4.70
C PHE A 99 1.59 1.10 -4.11
N GLN A 100 2.11 1.32 -2.91
CA GLN A 100 2.11 2.64 -2.25
C GLN A 100 2.86 3.68 -3.11
N ALA A 101 4.02 3.32 -3.66
CA ALA A 101 4.80 4.18 -4.55
C ALA A 101 4.06 4.48 -5.85
N ALA A 102 3.49 3.46 -6.50
CA ALA A 102 2.72 3.62 -7.74
C ALA A 102 1.47 4.49 -7.53
N ALA A 103 0.75 4.28 -6.42
CA ALA A 103 -0.39 5.11 -6.04
C ALA A 103 0.00 6.56 -5.75
N GLY A 104 1.15 6.78 -5.10
CA GLY A 104 1.71 8.11 -4.89
C GLY A 104 1.99 8.81 -6.22
N ALA A 105 2.68 8.14 -7.15
CA ALA A 105 2.99 8.68 -8.47
C ALA A 105 1.73 9.00 -9.28
N ALA A 106 0.74 8.10 -9.29
CA ALA A 106 -0.54 8.31 -9.96
C ALA A 106 -1.27 9.53 -9.37
N ARG A 107 -1.34 9.64 -8.03
CA ARG A 107 -1.96 10.78 -7.34
C ARG A 107 -1.28 12.09 -7.68
N SER A 108 0.05 12.14 -7.66
CA SER A 108 0.81 13.33 -8.04
C SER A 108 0.55 13.73 -9.50
N ALA A 109 0.46 12.75 -10.41
CA ALA A 109 0.17 13.03 -11.82
C ALA A 109 -1.26 13.55 -12.03
N ILE A 110 -2.27 12.93 -11.39
CA ILE A 110 -3.68 13.34 -11.47
C ILE A 110 -3.85 14.76 -10.93
N THR A 111 -3.33 15.00 -9.73
CA THR A 111 -3.44 16.32 -9.09
C THR A 111 -2.63 17.39 -9.79
N GLY A 112 -1.49 17.04 -10.41
CA GLY A 112 -0.73 17.94 -11.28
C GLY A 112 -1.50 18.41 -12.52
N ARG A 113 -2.52 17.65 -12.96
CA ARG A 113 -3.49 18.08 -13.99
C ARG A 113 -4.66 18.90 -13.43
N GLY A 114 -4.72 19.12 -12.11
CA GLY A 114 -5.86 19.76 -11.44
C GLY A 114 -7.09 18.85 -11.29
N HIS A 115 -6.94 17.54 -11.47
CA HIS A 115 -8.03 16.59 -11.36
C HIS A 115 -8.16 16.04 -9.93
N GLY A 116 -9.38 15.63 -9.56
CA GLY A 116 -9.65 14.94 -8.30
C GLY A 116 -9.26 13.46 -8.36
N VAL A 117 -8.92 12.89 -7.21
CA VAL A 117 -8.59 11.46 -7.06
C VAL A 117 -9.72 10.73 -6.35
N LEU A 118 -10.28 9.71 -6.98
CA LEU A 118 -11.19 8.76 -6.35
C LEU A 118 -10.52 7.37 -6.24
N LEU A 119 -10.16 6.98 -5.02
CA LEU A 119 -9.69 5.63 -4.71
C LEU A 119 -10.88 4.67 -4.73
N VAL A 120 -10.78 3.55 -5.44
CA VAL A 120 -11.86 2.56 -5.57
C VAL A 120 -11.32 1.17 -5.27
N GLY A 121 -11.87 0.49 -4.26
CA GLY A 121 -11.40 -0.86 -3.97
C GLY A 121 -11.94 -1.47 -2.67
N GLY A 122 -11.34 -2.59 -2.29
CA GLY A 122 -11.71 -3.35 -1.09
C GLY A 122 -10.51 -3.92 -0.31
N THR A 123 -9.28 -3.69 -0.77
CA THR A 123 -8.08 -4.23 -0.13
C THR A 123 -7.63 -3.33 1.02
N GLY A 124 -8.05 -3.66 2.25
CA GLY A 124 -7.84 -2.82 3.43
C GLY A 124 -6.39 -2.41 3.68
N LEU A 125 -5.43 -3.34 3.56
CA LEU A 125 -4.00 -3.03 3.73
C LEU A 125 -3.47 -2.02 2.70
N TYR A 126 -3.89 -2.15 1.44
CA TYR A 126 -3.45 -1.27 0.36
C TYR A 126 -4.07 0.11 0.49
N LEU A 127 -5.35 0.17 0.87
CA LEU A 127 -6.01 1.43 1.17
C LEU A 127 -5.30 2.16 2.32
N ARG A 128 -5.02 1.45 3.42
CA ARG A 128 -4.29 2.00 4.57
C ARG A 128 -2.90 2.50 4.17
N ALA A 129 -2.18 1.72 3.36
CA ALA A 129 -0.87 2.11 2.86
C ALA A 129 -0.91 3.46 2.12
N VAL A 130 -1.93 3.69 1.30
CA VAL A 130 -2.05 4.91 0.49
C VAL A 130 -2.67 6.08 1.25
N VAL A 131 -3.68 5.84 2.09
CA VAL A 131 -4.42 6.89 2.80
C VAL A 131 -3.67 7.35 4.04
N ASP A 132 -3.18 6.40 4.84
CA ASP A 132 -2.56 6.70 6.14
C ASP A 132 -1.03 6.77 6.09
N GLY A 133 -0.45 6.55 4.90
CA GLY A 133 1.00 6.60 4.71
C GLY A 133 1.73 5.59 5.60
N LEU A 134 1.26 4.33 5.59
CA LEU A 134 1.91 3.27 6.39
C LEU A 134 3.41 3.25 6.12
N ASP A 135 4.19 3.18 7.20
CA ASP A 135 5.62 2.91 7.13
C ASP A 135 5.81 1.42 6.83
N ILE A 136 6.09 1.11 5.56
CA ILE A 136 6.20 -0.28 5.11
C ILE A 136 7.65 -0.72 5.29
N PRO A 137 7.93 -1.70 6.17
CA PRO A 137 9.30 -2.15 6.37
C PRO A 137 9.88 -2.76 5.10
N GLY A 138 11.17 -2.58 4.89
CA GLY A 138 11.92 -3.15 3.77
C GLY A 138 11.89 -4.68 3.74
N ARG A 139 12.33 -5.26 2.62
CA ARG A 139 12.56 -6.71 2.48
C ARG A 139 14.04 -7.02 2.72
N PHE A 140 14.32 -8.14 3.38
CA PHE A 140 15.68 -8.59 3.70
C PHE A 140 15.83 -10.05 3.23
N PRO A 141 16.06 -10.28 1.91
CA PRO A 141 15.98 -11.60 1.31
C PRO A 141 16.94 -12.62 1.90
N GLU A 142 18.16 -12.20 2.29
CA GLU A 142 19.14 -13.08 2.93
C GLU A 142 18.61 -13.59 4.28
N VAL A 143 18.12 -12.68 5.14
CA VAL A 143 17.53 -13.03 6.43
C VAL A 143 16.27 -13.89 6.25
N ALA A 144 15.43 -13.57 5.26
CA ALA A 144 14.26 -14.37 4.93
C ALA A 144 14.65 -15.78 4.51
N GLY A 145 15.69 -15.92 3.68
CA GLY A 145 16.23 -17.20 3.22
C GLY A 145 16.78 -18.05 4.37
N ASP A 146 17.50 -17.44 5.31
CA ASP A 146 18.01 -18.14 6.50
C ASP A 146 16.87 -18.65 7.39
N LEU A 147 15.85 -17.83 7.60
CA LEU A 147 14.64 -18.19 8.32
C LEU A 147 13.89 -19.32 7.62
N ASP A 148 13.73 -19.23 6.30
CA ASP A 148 13.08 -20.25 5.48
C ASP A 148 13.84 -21.57 5.53
N ALA A 149 15.17 -21.55 5.50
CA ALA A 149 16.02 -22.74 5.64
C ALA A 149 15.93 -23.39 7.04
N GLU A 150 15.93 -22.58 8.13
CA GLU A 150 15.72 -23.08 9.50
C GLU A 150 14.36 -23.80 9.61
N LEU A 151 13.37 -23.20 8.98
CA LEU A 151 12.00 -23.65 8.94
C LEU A 151 11.82 -24.95 8.12
N ASP A 152 12.38 -25.00 6.92
CA ASP A 152 12.31 -26.17 6.03
C ASP A 152 13.12 -27.35 6.59
N GLY A 153 14.26 -27.07 7.22
CA GLY A 153 15.08 -28.07 7.91
C GLY A 153 14.35 -28.75 9.09
N ALA A 154 13.36 -28.10 9.68
CA ALA A 154 12.53 -28.68 10.74
C ALA A 154 11.49 -29.69 10.22
N GLY A 155 11.25 -29.75 8.92
CA GLY A 155 10.29 -30.64 8.27
C GLY A 155 9.07 -29.92 7.67
N PRO A 156 8.15 -30.67 7.05
CA PRO A 156 7.09 -30.09 6.24
C PRO A 156 6.07 -29.29 7.08
N PRO A 157 5.35 -28.33 6.45
CA PRO A 157 4.25 -27.61 7.09
C PRO A 157 3.23 -28.56 7.75
N GLY A 158 2.79 -28.21 8.96
CA GLY A 158 1.85 -29.00 9.74
C GLY A 158 2.45 -30.12 10.59
N SER A 159 3.75 -30.43 10.46
CA SER A 159 4.41 -31.40 11.34
C SER A 159 4.64 -30.85 12.75
N SER A 160 4.71 -31.73 13.76
CA SER A 160 5.01 -31.30 15.14
C SER A 160 6.40 -30.69 15.27
N ALA A 161 7.36 -31.09 14.44
CA ALA A 161 8.70 -30.51 14.41
C ALA A 161 8.67 -29.08 13.84
N ARG A 162 7.94 -28.85 12.74
CA ARG A 162 7.66 -27.51 12.20
C ARG A 162 7.01 -26.61 13.25
N ALA A 163 5.97 -27.10 13.93
CA ALA A 163 5.29 -26.32 14.97
C ALA A 163 6.26 -25.88 16.09
N ARG A 164 7.17 -26.77 16.53
CA ARG A 164 8.20 -26.42 17.52
C ARG A 164 9.18 -25.36 17.00
N ALA A 165 9.59 -25.46 15.74
CA ALA A 165 10.45 -24.44 15.12
C ALA A 165 9.76 -23.07 15.07
N VAL A 166 8.48 -23.02 14.69
CA VAL A 166 7.69 -21.77 14.70
C VAL A 166 7.57 -21.20 16.12
N THR A 167 7.32 -22.04 17.14
CA THR A 167 7.31 -21.59 18.54
C THR A 167 8.68 -21.04 18.98
N SER A 168 9.77 -21.68 18.55
CA SER A 168 11.14 -21.19 18.82
C SER A 168 11.38 -19.81 18.18
N LEU A 169 10.95 -19.63 16.93
CA LEU A 169 11.00 -18.32 16.28
C LEU A 169 10.13 -17.28 16.99
N HIS A 170 8.94 -17.65 17.46
CA HIS A 170 8.09 -16.73 18.23
C HIS A 170 8.76 -16.31 19.54
N ALA A 171 9.41 -17.23 20.26
CA ALA A 171 10.19 -16.90 21.44
C ALA A 171 11.35 -15.95 21.12
N ARG A 172 12.10 -16.21 20.04
CA ARG A 172 13.17 -15.33 19.56
C ARG A 172 12.65 -13.93 19.20
N LEU A 173 11.45 -13.85 18.62
CA LEU A 173 10.78 -12.58 18.35
C LEU A 173 10.39 -11.88 19.65
N ALA A 174 9.91 -12.61 20.66
CA ALA A 174 9.53 -12.04 21.95
C ALA A 174 10.73 -11.39 22.68
N ASP A 175 11.93 -11.94 22.52
CA ASP A 175 13.16 -11.35 23.08
C ASP A 175 13.57 -10.06 22.36
N LEU A 176 13.42 -10.00 21.04
CA LEU A 176 13.85 -8.87 20.21
C LEU A 176 12.80 -7.76 20.08
N ASP A 177 11.53 -8.14 20.05
CA ASP A 177 10.37 -7.28 19.86
C ASP A 177 9.14 -7.84 20.61
N PRO A 178 9.07 -7.61 21.93
CA PRO A 178 7.97 -8.09 22.77
C PRO A 178 6.60 -7.58 22.32
N GLU A 179 6.54 -6.37 21.78
CA GLU A 179 5.29 -5.74 21.34
C GLU A 179 4.74 -6.43 20.09
N ALA A 180 5.58 -6.72 19.09
CA ALA A 180 5.15 -7.49 17.92
C ALA A 180 4.74 -8.91 18.30
N ALA A 181 5.54 -9.59 19.13
CA ALA A 181 5.24 -10.95 19.57
C ALA A 181 3.88 -11.07 20.28
N ARG A 182 3.50 -10.07 21.09
CA ARG A 182 2.20 -10.03 21.79
C ARG A 182 1.01 -9.82 20.84
N ARG A 183 1.20 -9.13 19.71
CA ARG A 183 0.16 -8.88 18.69
C ARG A 183 -0.05 -10.05 17.73
N MET A 184 0.80 -11.07 17.80
CA MET A 184 0.80 -12.19 16.85
C MET A 184 0.50 -13.51 17.56
N GLU A 185 -0.33 -14.34 16.95
CA GLU A 185 -0.50 -15.72 17.39
C GLU A 185 0.81 -16.48 17.21
N ALA A 186 1.22 -17.24 18.24
CA ALA A 186 2.48 -18.00 18.25
C ALA A 186 2.57 -19.07 17.14
N THR A 187 1.44 -19.43 16.52
CA THR A 187 1.34 -20.38 15.41
C THR A 187 1.34 -19.71 14.04
N ASN A 188 1.30 -18.37 13.96
CA ASN A 188 1.24 -17.63 12.70
C ASN A 188 2.63 -17.50 12.08
N GLU A 189 3.13 -18.62 11.56
CA GLU A 189 4.44 -18.78 10.94
C GLU A 189 4.79 -17.62 10.00
N ARG A 190 3.88 -17.28 9.08
CA ARG A 190 4.10 -16.20 8.10
C ARG A 190 4.35 -14.84 8.76
N ARG A 191 3.55 -14.48 9.78
CA ARG A 191 3.69 -13.20 10.48
C ARG A 191 4.94 -13.16 11.36
N ILE A 192 5.23 -14.25 12.07
CA ILE A 192 6.41 -14.39 12.93
C ILE A 192 7.68 -14.27 12.10
N ARG A 193 7.77 -15.05 11.02
CA ARG A 193 8.89 -15.01 10.08
C ARG A 193 9.12 -13.60 9.54
N ARG A 194 8.06 -12.93 9.06
CA ARG A 194 8.16 -11.55 8.54
C ARG A 194 8.60 -10.56 9.61
N ALA A 195 8.11 -10.68 10.83
CA ALA A 195 8.51 -9.79 11.93
C ALA A 195 9.98 -9.99 12.31
N LEU A 196 10.47 -11.24 12.35
CA LEU A 196 11.88 -11.54 12.57
C LEU A 196 12.77 -11.07 11.43
N GLU A 197 12.37 -11.32 10.18
CA GLU A 197 13.08 -10.86 8.98
C GLU A 197 13.34 -9.36 9.08
N VAL A 198 12.29 -8.58 9.35
CA VAL A 198 12.39 -7.13 9.48
C VAL A 198 13.20 -6.74 10.70
N THR A 199 12.96 -7.36 11.87
CA THR A 199 13.64 -6.98 13.10
C THR A 199 15.14 -7.17 13.01
N LEU A 200 15.57 -8.30 12.44
CA LEU A 200 16.98 -8.64 12.24
C LEU A 200 17.61 -7.81 11.11
N GLY A 201 16.93 -7.71 9.97
CA GLY A 201 17.45 -7.01 8.79
C GLY A 201 17.52 -5.50 8.96
N ALA A 202 16.47 -4.88 9.51
CA ALA A 202 16.43 -3.43 9.78
C ALA A 202 17.17 -3.04 11.07
N ARG A 203 17.57 -4.02 11.89
CA ARG A 203 18.17 -3.83 13.22
C ARG A 203 17.36 -2.92 14.15
N ARG A 204 16.05 -2.98 14.02
CA ARG A 204 15.08 -2.29 14.89
C ARG A 204 13.79 -3.08 14.96
N PRO A 205 13.02 -2.98 16.06
CA PRO A 205 11.79 -3.76 16.24
C PRO A 205 10.80 -3.58 15.08
N PHE A 206 10.20 -4.68 14.59
CA PHE A 206 9.11 -4.65 13.61
C PHE A 206 7.94 -3.77 14.07
N SER A 207 7.62 -3.80 15.36
CA SER A 207 6.57 -3.00 16.00
C SER A 207 6.80 -1.49 15.93
N SER A 208 8.01 -1.06 15.54
CA SER A 208 8.35 0.35 15.35
C SER A 208 7.97 0.90 13.96
N PHE A 209 7.58 0.04 13.02
CA PHE A 209 7.10 0.42 11.68
C PHE A 209 5.59 0.70 11.71
N GLY A 210 5.25 1.93 12.11
CA GLY A 210 3.87 2.41 12.17
C GLY A 210 3.01 1.76 13.27
N PRO A 211 1.81 2.31 13.55
CA PRO A 211 0.98 1.84 14.65
C PRO A 211 0.20 0.55 14.31
N GLY A 212 0.40 -0.04 13.13
CA GLY A 212 -0.36 -1.18 12.62
C GLY A 212 -1.71 -0.80 12.01
N LEU A 213 -2.60 -1.78 11.84
CA LEU A 213 -3.95 -1.56 11.28
C LEU A 213 -4.99 -1.12 12.32
N ASP A 214 -4.67 -1.23 13.62
CA ASP A 214 -5.64 -1.08 14.71
C ASP A 214 -5.73 0.33 15.30
N ARG A 215 -4.94 1.28 14.77
CA ARG A 215 -4.86 2.65 15.28
C ARG A 215 -4.99 3.66 14.15
N TYR A 216 -5.85 4.64 14.35
CA TYR A 216 -6.08 5.76 13.45
C TYR A 216 -5.48 7.03 14.03
N PRO A 217 -4.68 7.80 13.25
CA PRO A 217 -4.31 9.14 13.68
C PRO A 217 -5.57 10.01 13.81
N PRO A 218 -5.62 10.97 14.75
CA PRO A 218 -6.71 11.93 14.80
C PRO A 218 -6.75 12.73 13.49
N SER A 219 -7.96 12.84 12.93
CA SER A 219 -8.27 13.61 11.72
C SER A 219 -8.28 15.11 11.96
#